data_AF-A0A939GJM0-F1
#
_entry.id   AF-A0A939GJM0-F1
#
_cell.length_a   1.000
_cell.length_b   1.000
_cell.length_c   1.000
_cell.angle_alpha   90.00
_cell.angle_beta   90.00
_cell.angle_gamma   90.00
#
_symmetry.space_group_name_H-M   'P 1'
#
loop_
_entity.id
_entity.type
_entity.pdbx_description
1 polymer ?
#
loop_
_entity_poly.entity_id
_entity_poly.type
_entity_poly.pdbx_seq_one_letter_code
_entity_poly.pdbx_strand_id
1 'polypeptide(L)'
;MSRFFATMGLLMALVTGAFAQAPMTNKDVISMNTAKVSKSLIEAKIQSSPAKFDLTTDGLIELETAKISDGLVKAMMAKTTLTDVMTNDDIIKLSNAKVSKSIISEKIHKGKNKFDTSVDGLIALRAAKVSDGVVKDMMTAPK
;
A
#
# COMPACT_ATOMS: atom_id res chain seq x y z
N MET A 1 28.38 59.34 -26.82
CA MET A 1 27.22 58.68 -27.44
C MET A 1 27.58 57.21 -27.69
N SER A 2 26.69 56.31 -27.29
CA SER A 2 26.50 54.92 -27.78
C SER A 2 27.70 53.97 -27.73
N ARG A 3 27.78 53.07 -26.72
CA ARG A 3 27.26 51.68 -26.77
C ARG A 3 27.71 50.93 -28.03
N PHE A 4 28.42 49.79 -27.87
CA PHE A 4 28.14 48.53 -28.59
C PHE A 4 29.14 47.40 -28.18
N PHE A 5 28.62 46.31 -27.59
CA PHE A 5 29.04 44.88 -27.71
C PHE A 5 30.44 44.46 -27.20
N ALA A 6 30.75 43.25 -26.73
CA ALA A 6 30.03 42.06 -26.29
C ALA A 6 31.11 41.07 -25.82
N THR A 7 31.08 40.58 -24.58
CA THR A 7 31.79 39.36 -24.15
C THR A 7 30.99 38.75 -23.00
N MET A 8 29.88 38.08 -23.33
CA MET A 8 29.83 36.62 -23.38
C MET A 8 30.10 35.96 -22.02
N GLY A 9 29.28 36.30 -21.02
CA GLY A 9 29.04 35.44 -19.87
C GLY A 9 28.04 34.36 -20.26
N LEU A 10 28.52 33.20 -20.71
CA LEU A 10 27.67 32.03 -20.90
C LEU A 10 28.52 30.76 -20.94
N LEU A 11 28.60 30.01 -19.84
CA LEU A 11 28.88 28.58 -19.94
C LEU A 11 28.33 27.79 -18.73
N MET A 12 27.50 26.81 -19.09
CA MET A 12 27.02 25.66 -18.32
C MET A 12 26.01 25.91 -17.18
N ALA A 13 24.76 26.15 -17.59
CA ALA A 13 23.64 25.52 -16.90
C ALA A 13 23.70 24.00 -17.15
N LEU A 14 24.23 23.25 -16.19
CA LEU A 14 24.05 21.80 -16.14
C LEU A 14 22.56 21.52 -16.00
N VAL A 15 21.89 21.18 -17.11
CA VAL A 15 20.57 20.58 -17.08
C VAL A 15 20.76 19.16 -16.54
N THR A 16 20.74 19.01 -15.22
CA THR A 16 20.50 17.72 -14.60
C THR A 16 19.04 17.37 -14.84
N GLY A 17 18.78 16.73 -15.99
CA GLY A 17 17.53 16.05 -16.23
C GLY A 17 17.39 14.95 -15.18
N ALA A 18 16.71 15.25 -14.07
CA ALA A 18 16.31 14.24 -13.12
C ALA A 18 15.31 13.33 -13.84
N PHE A 19 15.75 12.16 -14.28
CA PHE A 19 14.84 11.11 -14.73
C PHE A 19 13.95 10.75 -13.55
N ALA A 20 12.74 11.30 -13.51
CA ALA A 20 11.74 10.94 -12.52
C ALA A 20 11.38 9.47 -12.74
N GLN A 21 11.92 8.58 -11.89
CA GLN A 21 11.54 7.17 -11.93
C GLN A 21 10.05 7.09 -11.64
N ALA A 22 9.29 6.39 -12.50
CA ALA A 22 7.88 6.15 -12.26
C ALA A 22 7.67 5.53 -10.86
N PRO A 23 6.64 5.96 -10.11
CA PRO A 23 6.40 5.44 -8.78
C PRO A 23 6.10 3.94 -8.85
N MET A 24 6.72 3.19 -7.94
CA MET A 24 6.56 1.76 -7.82
C MET A 24 5.11 1.37 -7.46
N THR A 25 4.60 0.32 -8.08
CA THR A 25 3.22 -0.16 -7.97
C THR A 25 3.16 -1.61 -7.49
N ASN A 26 1.94 -2.12 -7.22
CA ASN A 26 1.73 -3.54 -6.90
C ASN A 26 2.29 -4.44 -8.01
N LYS A 27 2.09 -4.07 -9.28
CA LYS A 27 2.56 -4.84 -10.44
C LYS A 27 4.08 -5.01 -10.45
N ASP A 28 4.82 -3.99 -10.01
CA ASP A 28 6.28 -4.04 -9.92
C ASP A 28 6.74 -5.02 -8.83
N VAL A 29 6.09 -4.99 -7.66
CA VAL A 29 6.34 -5.96 -6.57
C VAL A 29 6.05 -7.38 -7.03
N ILE A 30 4.89 -7.58 -7.67
CA ILE A 30 4.47 -8.89 -8.19
C ILE A 30 5.45 -9.40 -9.25
N SER A 31 5.90 -8.54 -10.14
CA SER A 31 6.87 -8.89 -11.18
C SER A 31 8.21 -9.31 -10.57
N MET A 32 8.73 -8.57 -9.58
CA MET A 32 9.95 -8.95 -8.89
C MET A 32 9.83 -10.26 -8.11
N ASN A 33 8.71 -10.48 -7.41
CA ASN A 33 8.45 -11.73 -6.70
C ASN A 33 8.36 -12.91 -7.67
N THR A 34 7.67 -12.73 -8.81
CA THR A 34 7.56 -13.75 -9.86
C THR A 34 8.92 -14.06 -10.50
N ALA A 35 9.75 -13.04 -10.69
CA ALA A 35 11.13 -13.17 -11.15
C ALA A 35 12.08 -13.75 -10.07
N LYS A 36 11.58 -14.11 -8.89
CA LYS A 36 12.33 -14.67 -7.76
C LYS A 36 13.47 -13.76 -7.27
N VAL A 37 13.30 -12.44 -7.41
CA VAL A 37 14.17 -11.47 -6.74
C VAL A 37 14.08 -11.71 -5.23
N SER A 38 15.21 -11.62 -4.52
CA SER A 38 15.22 -11.90 -3.08
C SER A 38 14.29 -10.94 -2.34
N LYS A 39 13.60 -11.45 -1.31
CA LYS A 39 12.67 -10.64 -0.50
C LYS A 39 13.33 -9.40 0.08
N SER A 40 14.58 -9.53 0.54
CA SER A 40 15.36 -8.40 1.08
C SER A 40 15.63 -7.32 0.04
N LEU A 41 15.87 -7.68 -1.23
CA LEU A 41 16.09 -6.70 -2.30
C LEU A 41 14.78 -6.03 -2.73
N ILE A 42 13.68 -6.79 -2.78
CA ILE A 42 12.34 -6.21 -3.03
C ILE A 42 11.98 -5.22 -1.94
N GLU A 43 12.19 -5.60 -0.67
CA GLU A 43 11.95 -4.72 0.49
C GLU A 43 12.81 -3.46 0.44
N ALA A 44 14.11 -3.58 0.17
CA ALA A 44 15.00 -2.43 -0.01
C ALA A 44 14.52 -1.51 -1.15
N LYS A 45 14.00 -2.07 -2.24
CA LYS A 45 13.45 -1.29 -3.35
C LYS A 45 12.17 -0.56 -2.97
N ILE A 46 11.26 -1.21 -2.21
CA ILE A 46 10.05 -0.59 -1.65
C ILE A 46 10.41 0.60 -0.77
N GLN A 47 11.41 0.44 0.10
CA GLN A 47 11.82 1.49 1.05
C GLN A 47 12.50 2.67 0.35
N SER A 48 13.32 2.42 -0.67
CA SER A 48 14.14 3.45 -1.35
C SER A 48 13.42 4.18 -2.48
N SER A 49 12.39 3.58 -3.10
CA SER A 49 11.75 4.16 -4.29
C SER A 49 10.53 5.03 -3.94
N PRO A 50 10.18 6.02 -4.77
CA PRO A 50 8.83 6.58 -4.80
C PRO A 50 7.83 5.46 -5.08
N ALA A 51 6.67 5.47 -4.43
CA ALA A 51 5.69 4.41 -4.55
C ALA A 51 4.26 4.94 -4.58
N LYS A 52 3.40 4.24 -5.32
CA LYS A 52 1.96 4.44 -5.40
C LYS A 52 1.30 3.06 -5.40
N PHE A 53 1.39 2.40 -4.25
CA PHE A 53 0.77 1.09 -4.06
C PHE A 53 -0.74 1.22 -3.96
N ASP A 54 -1.44 0.27 -4.57
CA ASP A 54 -2.86 0.07 -4.33
C ASP A 54 -3.01 -0.87 -3.14
N LEU A 55 -3.33 -0.28 -1.99
CA LEU A 55 -3.53 -1.01 -0.74
C LEU A 55 -5.01 -1.03 -0.35
N THR A 56 -5.93 -0.81 -1.31
CA THR A 56 -7.37 -0.98 -1.12
C THR A 56 -7.73 -2.46 -0.92
N THR A 57 -9.01 -2.76 -0.69
CA THR A 57 -9.49 -4.16 -0.59
C THR A 57 -9.05 -4.99 -1.79
N ASP A 58 -9.29 -4.49 -3.02
CA ASP A 58 -8.96 -5.22 -4.24
C ASP A 58 -7.45 -5.33 -4.44
N GLY A 59 -6.70 -4.27 -4.12
CA GLY A 59 -5.23 -4.29 -4.16
C GLY A 59 -4.61 -5.33 -3.22
N LEU A 60 -5.13 -5.50 -2.01
CA LEU A 60 -4.66 -6.55 -1.09
C LEU A 60 -5.02 -7.95 -1.57
N ILE A 61 -6.19 -8.13 -2.18
CA ILE A 61 -6.60 -9.41 -2.79
C ILE A 61 -5.69 -9.77 -3.96
N GLU A 62 -5.29 -8.80 -4.79
CA GLU A 62 -4.32 -8.98 -5.86
C GLU A 62 -2.97 -9.49 -5.31
N LEU A 63 -2.46 -8.85 -4.25
CA LEU A 63 -1.19 -9.23 -3.61
C LEU A 63 -1.24 -10.62 -2.98
N GLU A 64 -2.35 -10.97 -2.32
CA GLU A 64 -2.57 -12.32 -1.78
C GLU A 64 -2.61 -13.37 -2.89
N THR A 65 -3.35 -13.09 -3.97
CA THR A 65 -3.45 -13.99 -5.14
C THR A 65 -2.09 -14.21 -5.80
N ALA A 66 -1.26 -13.17 -5.86
CA ALA A 66 0.11 -13.22 -6.35
C ALA A 66 1.12 -13.82 -5.34
N LYS A 67 0.64 -14.28 -4.18
CA LYS A 67 1.44 -14.88 -3.09
C LYS A 67 2.57 -13.98 -2.61
N ILE A 68 2.32 -12.68 -2.55
CA ILE A 68 3.25 -11.73 -1.96
C ILE A 68 3.25 -11.94 -0.46
N SER A 69 4.44 -12.18 0.12
CA SER A 69 4.52 -12.47 1.56
C SER A 69 4.11 -11.28 2.42
N ASP A 70 3.49 -11.54 3.56
CA ASP A 70 3.08 -10.53 4.55
C ASP A 70 4.14 -9.48 4.85
N GLY A 71 5.41 -9.87 4.97
CA GLY A 71 6.52 -8.94 5.24
C GLY A 71 6.65 -7.85 4.18
N LEU A 72 6.50 -8.20 2.90
CA LEU A 72 6.56 -7.25 1.79
C LEU A 72 5.30 -6.37 1.75
N VAL A 73 4.12 -6.95 1.99
CA VAL A 73 2.87 -6.17 2.06
C VAL A 73 2.94 -5.16 3.22
N LYS A 74 3.46 -5.56 4.39
CA LYS A 74 3.68 -4.66 5.52
C LYS A 74 4.69 -3.55 5.20
N ALA A 75 5.76 -3.86 4.47
CA ALA A 75 6.70 -2.85 3.99
C ALA A 75 6.02 -1.83 3.05
N MET A 76 5.13 -2.29 2.17
CA MET A 76 4.31 -1.41 1.32
C MET A 76 3.39 -0.53 2.17
N MET A 77 2.72 -1.09 3.17
CA MET A 77 1.85 -0.34 4.10
C MET A 77 2.60 0.62 5.02
N ALA A 78 3.88 0.37 5.31
CA ALA A 78 4.72 1.30 6.06
C ALA A 78 5.18 2.49 5.20
N LYS A 79 5.31 2.30 3.89
CA LYS A 79 5.75 3.32 2.93
C LYS A 79 4.62 4.25 2.49
N THR A 80 3.38 3.78 2.53
CA THR A 80 2.22 4.48 1.94
C THR A 80 1.18 4.81 3.00
N THR A 81 0.68 6.05 2.97
CA THR A 81 -0.48 6.45 3.78
C THR A 81 -1.75 5.84 3.20
N LEU A 82 -2.48 5.09 4.03
CA LEU A 82 -3.77 4.51 3.66
C LEU A 82 -4.85 5.59 3.66
N THR A 83 -5.62 5.67 2.58
CA THR A 83 -6.63 6.73 2.40
C THR A 83 -8.05 6.20 2.26
N ASP A 84 -8.22 4.91 1.96
CA ASP A 84 -9.52 4.28 1.87
C ASP A 84 -10.16 4.08 3.25
N VAL A 85 -11.49 4.07 3.28
CA VAL A 85 -12.28 3.85 4.50
C VAL A 85 -12.80 2.43 4.48
N MET A 86 -12.34 1.60 5.41
CA MET A 86 -12.77 0.22 5.49
C MET A 86 -14.17 0.08 6.11
N THR A 87 -14.95 -0.85 5.57
CA THR A 87 -16.29 -1.24 6.05
C THR A 87 -16.34 -2.73 6.42
N ASN A 88 -17.47 -3.18 6.98
CA ASN A 88 -17.69 -4.60 7.25
C ASN A 88 -17.61 -5.45 5.96
N ASP A 89 -18.12 -4.93 4.85
CA ASP A 89 -18.08 -5.62 3.55
C ASP A 89 -16.65 -5.83 3.06
N ASP A 90 -15.77 -4.86 3.29
CA ASP A 90 -14.34 -5.00 2.97
C ASP A 90 -13.67 -6.09 3.79
N ILE A 91 -13.97 -6.16 5.09
CA ILE A 91 -13.44 -7.21 5.97
C ILE A 91 -13.93 -8.59 5.53
N ILE A 92 -15.20 -8.70 5.14
CA ILE A 92 -15.77 -9.94 4.63
C ILE A 92 -15.09 -10.35 3.31
N LYS A 93 -14.87 -9.40 2.39
CA LYS A 93 -14.16 -9.65 1.13
C LYS A 93 -12.73 -10.14 1.38
N LEU A 94 -11.96 -9.45 2.22
CA LEU A 94 -10.58 -9.83 2.56
C LEU A 94 -10.53 -11.21 3.21
N SER A 95 -11.44 -11.50 4.15
CA SER A 95 -11.54 -12.80 4.82
C SER A 95 -11.86 -13.93 3.83
N ASN A 96 -12.83 -13.72 2.92
CA ASN A 96 -13.20 -14.70 1.90
C ASN A 96 -12.09 -14.92 0.86
N ALA A 97 -11.33 -13.87 0.53
CA ALA A 97 -10.15 -13.94 -0.31
C ALA A 97 -8.93 -14.56 0.39
N LYS A 98 -9.06 -14.96 1.67
CA LYS A 98 -8.01 -15.56 2.49
C LYS A 98 -6.79 -14.65 2.71
N VAL A 99 -6.97 -13.33 2.58
CA VAL A 99 -5.93 -12.37 2.97
C VAL A 99 -5.56 -12.63 4.43
N SER A 100 -4.26 -12.66 4.71
CA SER A 100 -3.76 -13.01 6.03
C SER A 100 -4.39 -12.13 7.13
N LYS A 101 -4.75 -12.76 8.26
CA LYS A 101 -5.29 -12.04 9.43
C LYS A 101 -4.35 -10.93 9.87
N SER A 102 -3.03 -11.15 9.79
CA SER A 102 -2.06 -10.14 10.18
C SER A 102 -2.10 -8.91 9.27
N ILE A 103 -2.36 -9.07 7.97
CA ILE A 103 -2.51 -7.95 7.04
C ILE A 103 -3.83 -7.22 7.27
N ILE A 104 -4.92 -7.96 7.51
CA ILE A 104 -6.22 -7.36 7.83
C ILE A 104 -6.12 -6.53 9.12
N SER A 105 -5.56 -7.10 10.19
CA SER A 105 -5.31 -6.40 11.46
C SER A 105 -4.43 -5.17 11.28
N GLU A 106 -3.34 -5.27 10.52
CA GLU A 106 -2.46 -4.14 10.24
C GLU A 106 -3.23 -2.99 9.56
N LYS A 107 -4.11 -3.33 8.61
CA LYS A 107 -4.89 -2.34 7.87
C LYS A 107 -5.96 -1.69 8.75
N ILE A 108 -6.64 -2.47 9.59
CA ILE A 108 -7.60 -1.97 10.57
C ILE A 108 -6.99 -0.90 11.48
N HIS A 109 -5.77 -1.13 11.98
CA HIS A 109 -5.13 -0.23 12.93
C HIS A 109 -4.52 1.02 12.30
N LYS A 110 -4.16 0.96 11.00
CA LYS A 110 -3.52 2.08 10.28
C LYS A 110 -4.50 2.90 9.43
N GLY A 111 -5.55 2.26 8.93
CA GLY A 111 -6.48 2.83 7.98
C GLY A 111 -7.66 3.52 8.65
N LYS A 112 -8.35 4.35 7.86
CA LYS A 112 -9.65 4.89 8.26
C LYS A 112 -10.69 3.77 8.20
N ASN A 113 -11.70 3.84 9.05
CA ASN A 113 -12.75 2.85 9.07
C ASN A 113 -14.12 3.44 9.39
N LYS A 114 -15.15 2.69 9.01
CA LYS A 114 -16.56 2.95 9.33
C LYS A 114 -17.21 1.61 9.65
N PHE A 115 -16.65 0.90 10.62
CA PHE A 115 -17.15 -0.41 11.03
C PHE A 115 -18.47 -0.29 11.79
N ASP A 116 -19.43 -1.13 11.39
CA ASP A 116 -20.62 -1.43 12.17
C ASP A 116 -20.30 -2.53 13.19
N THR A 117 -20.22 -2.11 14.46
CA THR A 117 -19.97 -2.98 15.62
C THR A 117 -21.22 -3.15 16.47
N SER A 118 -22.41 -2.83 15.92
CA SER A 118 -23.69 -3.19 16.52
C SER A 118 -23.88 -4.71 16.56
N VAL A 119 -24.92 -5.17 17.28
CA VAL A 119 -25.26 -6.59 17.37
C VAL A 119 -25.46 -7.19 15.97
N ASP A 120 -26.21 -6.53 15.10
CA ASP A 120 -26.48 -7.02 13.73
C ASP A 120 -25.20 -7.05 12.88
N GLY A 121 -24.36 -6.01 12.99
CA GLY A 121 -23.06 -5.98 12.32
C GLY A 121 -22.14 -7.13 12.74
N LEU A 122 -22.09 -7.44 14.05
CA LEU A 122 -21.30 -8.57 14.58
C LEU A 122 -21.86 -9.93 14.15
N ILE A 123 -23.19 -10.08 14.11
CA ILE A 123 -23.85 -11.29 13.59
C ILE A 123 -23.49 -11.51 12.12
N ALA A 124 -23.52 -10.46 11.30
CA ALA A 124 -23.16 -10.53 9.88
C ALA A 124 -21.69 -10.94 9.67
N LEU A 125 -20.76 -10.35 10.43
CA LEU A 125 -19.33 -10.72 10.37
C LEU A 125 -19.11 -12.20 10.76
N ARG A 126 -19.78 -12.65 11.84
CA ARG A 126 -19.71 -14.04 12.31
C ARG A 126 -20.29 -15.01 11.27
N ALA A 127 -21.44 -14.68 10.67
CA ALA A 127 -22.07 -15.46 9.62
C ALA A 127 -21.18 -15.60 8.37
N ALA A 128 -20.45 -14.54 8.04
CA ALA A 128 -19.43 -14.51 6.98
C ALA A 128 -18.10 -15.18 7.37
N LYS A 129 -18.02 -15.83 8.55
CA LYS A 129 -16.83 -16.53 9.06
C LYS A 129 -15.60 -15.63 9.25
N VAL A 130 -15.80 -14.34 9.46
CA VAL A 130 -14.71 -13.44 9.89
C VAL A 130 -14.22 -13.90 11.26
N SER A 131 -12.91 -14.01 11.44
CA SER A 131 -12.36 -14.54 12.69
C SER A 131 -12.53 -13.59 13.86
N ASP A 132 -12.80 -14.13 15.06
CA ASP A 132 -13.03 -13.34 16.28
C ASP A 132 -11.87 -12.38 16.60
N GLY A 133 -10.62 -12.73 16.25
CA GLY A 133 -9.47 -11.83 16.39
C GLY A 133 -9.58 -10.57 15.54
N VAL A 134 -9.98 -10.71 14.27
CA VAL A 134 -10.21 -9.58 13.36
C VAL A 134 -11.40 -8.74 13.82
N VAL A 135 -12.48 -9.39 14.28
CA VAL A 135 -13.65 -8.67 14.84
C VAL A 135 -13.26 -7.87 16.08
N LYS A 136 -12.43 -8.45 16.96
CA LYS A 136 -11.90 -7.74 18.13
C LYS A 136 -11.08 -6.52 17.71
N ASP A 137 -10.22 -6.64 16.71
CA ASP A 137 -9.44 -5.52 16.18
C ASP A 137 -10.37 -4.42 15.64
N MET A 138 -11.46 -4.75 14.95
CA MET A 138 -12.46 -3.78 14.47
C MET A 138 -13.10 -3.01 15.63
N MET A 139 -13.35 -3.66 16.77
CA MET A 139 -13.95 -3.02 17.95
C MET A 139 -12.98 -2.09 18.69
N THR A 140 -11.67 -2.33 18.57
CA THR A 140 -10.62 -1.51 19.20
C THR A 140 -9.95 -0.54 18.24
N ALA A 141 -10.37 -0.51 16.97
CA ALA A 141 -9.77 0.32 15.93
C ALA A 141 -9.94 1.82 16.23
N PRO A 142 -8.94 2.65 15.92
CA PRO A 142 -9.08 4.10 15.98
C PRO A 142 -10.12 4.57 14.96
N LYS A 143 -11.04 5.47 15.35
CA LYS A 143 -12.08 6.02 14.46
C LYS A 143 -11.60 7.25 13.71
#